data_AF-A0A3B0R6L9-F1
#
_entry.id   AF-A0A3B0R6L9-F1
#
_cell.length_a   1.000
_cell.length_b   1.000
_cell.length_c   1.000
_cell.angle_alpha   90.00
_cell.angle_beta   90.00
_cell.angle_gamma   90.00
#
_symmetry.space_group_name_H-M   'P 1'
#
loop_
_entity.id
_entity.type
_entity.pdbx_description
1 polymer ?
#
loop_
_entity_poly.entity_id
_entity_poly.type
_entity_poly.pdbx_seq_one_letter_code
_entity_poly.pdbx_strand_id
1 'polypeptide(L)'
;MDMNVIGLHIHELRNQSRFIEASVDILNQSIEKQASVGIFFALQNIMLGTNQIARTLWTPRKKGKERATSLRQTLELPEKYPLNNDGILSLVDHADEANDQWLAQSKDQYILYDFIGDIANSQHKDVETKNIYRAFDVNTKIFTYRGISYNLEALLKAIADVSNRVNQIHVRLFPDQWKEVTDEEPAPEPEKKAAPKKVAPKKTKARKKAPAKKATAKK
;
A
#
# COMPACT_ATOMS: atom_id res chain seq x y z
N MET A 1 -15.59 0.82 -22.33
CA MET A 1 -15.64 0.18 -21.00
C MET A 1 -16.73 0.85 -20.17
N ASP A 2 -17.43 0.11 -19.31
CA ASP A 2 -18.45 0.64 -18.39
C ASP A 2 -17.84 1.70 -17.46
N MET A 3 -18.55 2.83 -17.29
CA MET A 3 -18.14 3.95 -16.46
C MET A 3 -17.99 3.54 -14.99
N ASN A 4 -18.81 2.60 -14.51
CA ASN A 4 -18.70 2.10 -13.14
C ASN A 4 -17.39 1.33 -12.90
N VAL A 5 -16.94 0.58 -13.91
CA VAL A 5 -15.67 -0.17 -13.84
C VAL A 5 -14.48 0.79 -13.83
N ILE A 6 -14.50 1.83 -14.68
CA ILE A 6 -13.46 2.86 -14.66
C ILE A 6 -13.47 3.62 -13.34
N GLY A 7 -14.66 4.04 -12.87
CA GLY A 7 -14.83 4.78 -11.62
C GLY A 7 -14.26 4.05 -10.40
N LEU A 8 -14.50 2.74 -10.28
CA LEU A 8 -13.92 1.91 -9.22
C LEU A 8 -12.39 1.93 -9.26
N HIS A 9 -11.78 1.78 -10.43
CA HIS A 9 -10.34 1.77 -10.57
C HIS A 9 -9.71 3.15 -10.35
N ILE A 10 -10.36 4.23 -10.77
CA ILE A 10 -9.93 5.60 -10.46
C ILE A 10 -9.97 5.83 -8.95
N HIS A 11 -11.03 5.39 -8.27
CA HIS A 11 -11.12 5.47 -6.81
C HIS A 11 -10.03 4.66 -6.11
N GLU A 12 -9.75 3.44 -6.60
CA GLU A 12 -8.69 2.60 -6.03
C GLU A 12 -7.30 3.23 -6.22
N LEU A 13 -7.00 3.76 -7.41
CA LEU A 13 -5.74 4.49 -7.66
C LEU A 13 -5.57 5.68 -6.70
N ARG A 14 -6.66 6.37 -6.39
CA ARG A 14 -6.66 7.46 -5.41
C ARG A 14 -6.34 6.94 -4.01
N ASN A 15 -6.98 5.86 -3.57
CA ASN A 15 -6.74 5.28 -2.26
C ASN A 15 -5.29 4.82 -2.11
N GLN A 16 -4.74 4.13 -3.11
CA GLN A 16 -3.33 3.72 -3.10
C GLN A 16 -2.38 4.92 -3.02
N SER A 17 -2.67 6.00 -3.75
CA SER A 17 -1.87 7.24 -3.66
C SER A 17 -1.89 7.84 -2.25
N ARG A 18 -3.05 7.88 -1.60
CA ARG A 18 -3.19 8.38 -0.21
C ARG A 18 -2.49 7.48 0.81
N PHE A 19 -2.51 6.15 0.63
CA PHE A 19 -1.76 5.23 1.49
C PHE A 19 -0.25 5.41 1.35
N ILE A 20 0.22 5.71 0.13
CA ILE A 20 1.63 6.05 -0.10
C ILE A 20 1.97 7.36 0.59
N GLU A 21 1.15 8.40 0.47
CA GLU A 21 1.34 9.68 1.17
C GLU A 21 1.46 9.49 2.68
N ALA A 22 0.53 8.76 3.30
CA ALA A 22 0.61 8.42 4.73
C ALA A 22 1.89 7.61 5.07
N SER A 23 2.34 6.74 4.18
CA SER A 23 3.59 5.99 4.36
C SER A 23 4.83 6.89 4.27
N VAL A 24 4.81 7.92 3.42
CA VAL A 24 5.87 8.94 3.35
C VAL A 24 5.95 9.74 4.65
N ASP A 25 4.80 10.08 5.26
CA ASP A 25 4.78 10.74 6.57
C ASP A 25 5.42 9.86 7.65
N ILE A 26 5.09 8.57 7.67
CA ILE A 26 5.71 7.60 8.58
C ILE A 26 7.21 7.47 8.29
N LEU A 27 7.63 7.46 7.02
CA LEU A 27 9.04 7.40 6.64
C LEU A 27 9.80 8.61 7.21
N ASN A 28 9.29 9.81 6.99
CA ASN A 28 9.91 11.05 7.46
C ASN A 28 10.04 11.06 8.99
N GLN A 29 8.96 10.73 9.71
CA GLN A 29 8.99 10.62 11.17
C GLN A 29 9.97 9.55 11.67
N SER A 30 10.07 8.43 10.95
CA SER A 30 10.96 7.33 11.33
C SER A 30 12.43 7.66 11.07
N ILE A 31 12.72 8.41 10.00
CA ILE A 31 14.07 8.95 9.73
C ILE A 31 14.46 9.92 10.85
N GLU A 32 13.60 10.86 11.20
CA GLU A 32 13.85 11.84 12.28
C GLU A 32 14.11 11.15 13.62
N LYS A 33 13.31 10.15 13.96
CA LYS A 33 13.44 9.37 15.19
C LYS A 33 14.51 8.27 15.12
N GLN A 34 15.19 8.14 13.99
CA GLN A 34 16.15 7.06 13.71
C GLN A 34 15.58 5.65 13.97
N ALA A 35 14.28 5.47 13.75
CA ALA A 35 13.57 4.22 14.00
C ALA A 35 13.66 3.30 12.77
N SER A 36 14.68 2.44 12.74
CA SER A 36 15.00 1.56 11.59
C SER A 36 13.82 0.69 11.11
N VAL A 37 13.10 0.07 12.05
CA VAL A 37 11.90 -0.74 11.73
C VAL A 37 10.82 0.12 11.09
N GLY A 38 10.61 1.35 11.57
CA GLY A 38 9.65 2.29 11.02
C GLY A 38 10.01 2.73 9.60
N ILE A 39 11.32 2.93 9.33
CA ILE A 39 11.83 3.26 8.00
C ILE A 39 11.51 2.13 7.02
N PHE A 40 11.90 0.89 7.33
CA PHE A 40 11.64 -0.23 6.42
C PHE A 40 10.16 -0.59 6.30
N PHE A 41 9.37 -0.41 7.36
CA PHE A 41 7.92 -0.53 7.30
C PHE A 41 7.33 0.46 6.29
N ALA A 42 7.72 1.74 6.37
CA ALA A 42 7.24 2.76 5.46
C ALA A 42 7.68 2.49 4.02
N LEU A 43 8.96 2.14 3.81
CA LEU A 43 9.50 1.81 2.48
C LEU A 43 8.76 0.63 1.84
N GLN A 44 8.51 -0.43 2.61
CA GLN A 44 7.72 -1.57 2.15
C GLN A 44 6.33 -1.13 1.68
N ASN A 45 5.62 -0.33 2.48
CA ASN A 45 4.28 0.14 2.12
C ASN A 45 4.27 1.05 0.89
N ILE A 46 5.26 1.95 0.77
CA ILE A 46 5.44 2.78 -0.43
C ILE A 46 5.60 1.89 -1.67
N MET A 47 6.49 0.89 -1.61
CA MET A 47 6.75 0.01 -2.74
C MET A 47 5.56 -0.90 -3.09
N LEU A 48 4.82 -1.39 -2.09
CA LEU A 48 3.60 -2.16 -2.30
C LEU A 48 2.50 -1.32 -2.95
N GLY A 49 2.25 -0.11 -2.46
CA GLY A 49 1.29 0.80 -3.08
C GLY A 49 1.70 1.16 -4.52
N THR A 50 2.99 1.41 -4.73
CA THR A 50 3.57 1.66 -6.05
C THR A 50 3.33 0.49 -7.00
N ASN A 51 3.60 -0.75 -6.56
CA ASN A 51 3.32 -1.96 -7.34
C ASN A 51 1.83 -2.03 -7.71
N GLN A 52 0.92 -1.74 -6.79
CA GLN A 52 -0.52 -1.79 -7.06
C GLN A 52 -0.97 -0.74 -8.09
N ILE A 53 -0.48 0.50 -7.98
CA ILE A 53 -0.71 1.56 -8.98
C ILE A 53 -0.15 1.11 -10.33
N ALA A 54 1.11 0.69 -10.36
CA ALA A 54 1.79 0.26 -11.58
C ALA A 54 1.07 -0.89 -12.27
N ARG A 55 0.65 -1.93 -11.53
CA ARG A 55 -0.06 -3.09 -12.11
C ARG A 55 -1.49 -2.78 -12.53
N THR A 56 -2.13 -1.78 -11.93
CA THR A 56 -3.45 -1.33 -12.35
C THR A 56 -3.36 -0.62 -13.70
N LEU A 57 -2.32 0.22 -13.87
CA LEU A 57 -2.09 1.05 -15.05
C LEU A 57 -1.31 0.35 -16.17
N TRP A 58 -0.37 -0.54 -15.87
CA TRP A 58 0.49 -1.30 -16.79
C TRP A 58 0.51 -2.78 -16.44
N THR A 59 -0.65 -3.43 -16.53
CA THR A 59 -0.74 -4.84 -16.16
C THR A 59 0.10 -5.74 -17.08
N PRO A 60 0.97 -6.62 -16.54
CA PRO A 60 1.70 -7.59 -17.37
C PRO A 60 0.78 -8.74 -17.84
N ARG A 61 -0.36 -8.93 -17.16
CA ARG A 61 -1.27 -10.06 -17.43
C ARG A 61 -2.15 -9.75 -18.63
N LYS A 62 -2.39 -10.75 -19.48
CA LYS A 62 -3.30 -10.64 -20.64
C LYS A 62 -4.70 -10.16 -20.21
N LYS A 63 -5.20 -10.72 -19.10
CA LYS A 63 -6.45 -10.29 -18.49
C LYS A 63 -6.27 -8.93 -17.81
N GLY A 64 -6.97 -7.92 -18.31
CA GLY A 64 -6.90 -6.54 -17.80
C GLY A 64 -6.09 -5.57 -18.64
N LYS A 65 -5.46 -6.00 -19.75
CA LYS A 65 -4.74 -5.08 -20.66
C LYS A 65 -5.64 -3.99 -21.21
N GLU A 66 -6.87 -4.34 -21.59
CA GLU A 66 -7.86 -3.37 -22.09
C GLU A 66 -8.19 -2.33 -21.02
N ARG A 67 -8.49 -2.76 -19.78
CA ARG A 67 -8.71 -1.86 -18.64
C ARG A 67 -7.51 -0.94 -18.40
N ALA A 68 -6.32 -1.51 -18.30
CA ALA A 68 -5.09 -0.75 -18.09
C ALA A 68 -4.90 0.31 -19.18
N THR A 69 -5.11 -0.07 -20.44
CA THR A 69 -5.05 0.85 -21.59
C THR A 69 -6.08 1.97 -21.49
N SER A 70 -7.34 1.64 -21.20
CA SER A 70 -8.41 2.63 -21.02
C SER A 70 -8.09 3.60 -19.87
N LEU A 71 -7.61 3.10 -18.73
CA LEU A 71 -7.23 3.95 -17.60
C LEU A 71 -6.08 4.90 -17.95
N ARG A 72 -5.05 4.42 -18.64
CA ARG A 72 -3.95 5.28 -19.10
C ARG A 72 -4.43 6.34 -20.08
N GLN A 73 -5.33 5.99 -20.99
CA GLN A 73 -5.94 6.96 -21.91
C GLN A 73 -6.76 8.02 -21.15
N THR A 74 -7.58 7.60 -20.18
CA THR A 74 -8.36 8.53 -19.33
C THR A 74 -7.48 9.47 -18.51
N LEU A 75 -6.33 8.99 -18.04
CA LEU A 75 -5.37 9.78 -17.27
C LEU A 75 -4.33 10.50 -18.12
N GLU A 76 -4.37 10.31 -19.45
CA GLU A 76 -3.40 10.85 -20.41
C GLU A 76 -1.95 10.48 -20.07
N LEU A 77 -1.74 9.24 -19.63
CA LEU A 77 -0.41 8.71 -19.28
C LEU A 77 0.26 8.06 -20.50
N PRO A 78 1.53 8.38 -20.79
CA PRO A 78 2.27 7.75 -21.89
C PRO A 78 2.63 6.29 -21.55
N GLU A 79 2.96 5.51 -22.58
CA GLU A 79 3.39 4.11 -22.39
C GLU A 79 4.73 4.04 -21.66
N LYS A 80 5.69 4.89 -22.05
CA LYS A 80 6.98 5.02 -21.37
C LYS A 80 6.81 5.93 -20.16
N TYR A 81 6.72 5.35 -18.98
CA TYR A 81 6.49 6.06 -17.73
C TYR A 81 7.31 5.42 -16.59
N PRO A 82 7.79 6.17 -15.58
CA PRO A 82 8.64 5.61 -14.52
C PRO A 82 8.03 4.42 -13.76
N LEU A 83 6.71 4.38 -13.62
CA LEU A 83 5.98 3.28 -12.97
C LEU A 83 5.80 2.05 -13.87
N ASN A 84 5.99 2.18 -15.19
CA ASN A 84 6.03 1.05 -16.12
C ASN A 84 7.45 0.43 -16.13
N ASN A 85 7.83 -0.13 -15.00
CA ASN A 85 9.14 -0.74 -14.78
C ASN A 85 8.95 -2.19 -14.31
N ASP A 86 9.65 -3.13 -14.93
CA ASP A 86 9.49 -4.55 -14.63
C ASP A 86 9.78 -4.90 -13.17
N GLY A 87 10.82 -4.31 -12.57
CA GLY A 87 11.16 -4.52 -11.16
C GLY A 87 10.05 -4.03 -10.21
N ILE A 88 9.36 -2.95 -10.56
CA ILE A 88 8.16 -2.49 -9.84
C ILE A 88 7.01 -3.46 -10.08
N LEU A 89 6.72 -3.84 -11.32
CA LEU A 89 5.57 -4.67 -11.68
C LEU A 89 5.65 -6.08 -11.09
N SER A 90 6.84 -6.66 -11.05
CA SER A 90 7.11 -8.01 -10.53
C SER A 90 7.47 -8.04 -9.05
N LEU A 91 7.46 -6.90 -8.35
CA LEU A 91 7.95 -6.77 -6.96
C LEU A 91 7.44 -7.86 -6.01
N VAL A 92 6.16 -8.22 -6.12
CA VAL A 92 5.50 -9.21 -5.24
C VAL A 92 5.11 -10.50 -5.97
N ASP A 93 5.42 -10.62 -7.25
CA ASP A 93 5.12 -11.84 -8.00
C ASP A 93 6.09 -12.94 -7.54
N HIS A 94 5.52 -14.10 -7.16
CA HIS A 94 6.29 -15.28 -6.74
C HIS A 94 7.40 -14.93 -5.74
N ALA A 95 7.05 -14.16 -4.70
CA ALA A 95 8.04 -13.54 -3.82
C ALA A 95 8.98 -14.55 -3.13
N ASP A 96 8.49 -15.75 -2.84
CA ASP A 96 9.26 -16.91 -2.38
C ASP A 96 10.29 -17.36 -3.42
N GLU A 97 9.86 -17.67 -4.65
CA GLU A 97 10.74 -18.08 -5.74
C GLU A 97 11.77 -16.98 -6.08
N ALA A 98 11.36 -15.71 -6.06
CA ALA A 98 12.22 -14.57 -6.30
C ALA A 98 13.31 -14.43 -5.21
N ASN A 99 12.99 -14.78 -3.95
CA ASN A 99 13.98 -14.80 -2.88
C ASN A 99 14.99 -15.95 -3.10
N ASP A 100 14.52 -17.13 -3.48
CA ASP A 100 15.40 -18.28 -3.76
C ASP A 100 16.33 -18.01 -4.95
N GLN A 101 15.81 -17.40 -6.02
CA GLN A 101 16.61 -16.99 -7.18
C GLN A 101 17.66 -15.95 -6.80
N TRP A 102 17.30 -14.97 -5.98
CA TRP A 102 18.23 -13.96 -5.50
C TRP A 102 19.32 -14.58 -4.61
N LEU A 103 18.94 -15.48 -3.69
CA LEU A 103 19.89 -16.22 -2.83
C LEU A 103 20.86 -17.07 -3.63
N ALA A 104 20.41 -17.70 -4.73
CA ALA A 104 21.26 -18.48 -5.61
C ALA A 104 22.34 -17.62 -6.30
N GLN A 105 22.06 -16.34 -6.57
CA GLN A 105 22.99 -15.40 -7.17
C GLN A 105 23.98 -14.81 -6.16
N SER A 106 23.60 -14.74 -4.89
CA SER A 106 24.45 -14.22 -3.80
C SER A 106 25.20 -15.32 -3.03
N LYS A 107 25.26 -16.53 -3.59
CA LYS A 107 25.91 -17.67 -2.94
C LYS A 107 27.40 -17.40 -2.70
N ASP A 108 27.86 -17.71 -1.49
CA ASP A 108 29.25 -17.51 -1.05
C ASP A 108 29.72 -16.04 -1.06
N GLN A 109 28.79 -15.09 -1.15
CA GLN A 109 29.06 -13.65 -1.09
C GLN A 109 28.67 -13.07 0.28
N TYR A 110 29.29 -11.95 0.64
CA TYR A 110 28.83 -11.15 1.77
C TYR A 110 27.50 -10.47 1.42
N ILE A 111 26.47 -10.71 2.25
CA ILE A 111 25.14 -10.13 2.05
C ILE A 111 24.91 -8.99 3.03
N LEU A 112 24.46 -7.85 2.50
CA LEU A 112 24.04 -6.72 3.31
C LEU A 112 22.53 -6.78 3.58
N TYR A 113 22.17 -6.78 4.87
CA TYR A 113 20.79 -6.76 5.36
C TYR A 113 20.50 -5.47 6.11
N ASP A 114 19.31 -4.92 5.87
CA ASP A 114 18.69 -3.86 6.68
C ASP A 114 19.58 -2.65 6.98
N PHE A 115 20.41 -2.26 6.01
CA PHE A 115 21.30 -1.13 6.17
C PHE A 115 20.58 0.20 5.93
N ILE A 116 20.80 1.18 6.81
CA ILE A 116 20.28 2.54 6.66
C ILE A 116 21.44 3.51 6.81
N GLY A 117 21.70 4.30 5.77
CA GLY A 117 22.80 5.25 5.75
C GLY A 117 23.46 5.36 4.40
N ASP A 118 24.54 6.14 4.34
CA ASP A 118 25.33 6.33 3.13
C ASP A 118 26.20 5.10 2.85
N ILE A 119 25.83 4.32 1.83
CA ILE A 119 26.55 3.09 1.47
C ILE A 119 27.97 3.43 1.00
N ALA A 120 28.12 4.46 0.16
CA ALA A 120 29.37 4.82 -0.49
C ALA A 120 30.45 5.26 0.52
N ASN A 121 30.03 5.88 1.62
CA ASN A 121 30.91 6.33 2.69
C ASN A 121 30.96 5.41 3.92
N SER A 122 30.37 4.21 3.83
CA SER A 122 30.35 3.22 4.91
C SER A 122 31.41 2.12 4.73
N GLN A 123 31.53 1.25 5.74
CA GLN A 123 32.28 -0.01 5.64
C GLN A 123 31.71 -0.98 4.58
N HIS A 124 30.52 -0.72 4.04
CA HIS A 124 29.84 -1.55 3.05
C HIS A 124 29.95 -1.02 1.61
N LYS A 125 30.81 -0.03 1.37
CA LYS A 125 30.99 0.60 0.05
C LYS A 125 31.35 -0.38 -1.09
N ASP A 126 32.01 -1.48 -0.76
CA ASP A 126 32.47 -2.50 -1.71
C ASP A 126 31.43 -3.62 -1.92
N VAL A 127 30.27 -3.54 -1.26
CA VAL A 127 29.18 -4.52 -1.44
C VAL A 127 28.47 -4.24 -2.77
N GLU A 128 28.59 -5.19 -3.70
CA GLU A 128 27.88 -5.11 -4.98
C GLU A 128 26.35 -5.07 -4.76
N THR A 129 25.65 -4.24 -5.53
CA THR A 129 24.19 -4.04 -5.37
C THR A 129 23.41 -5.35 -5.36
N LYS A 130 23.75 -6.32 -6.23
CA LYS A 130 23.09 -7.64 -6.28
C LYS A 130 23.15 -8.42 -4.96
N ASN A 131 24.13 -8.13 -4.09
CA ASN A 131 24.31 -8.77 -2.79
C ASN A 131 23.63 -7.98 -1.64
N ILE A 132 22.88 -6.93 -1.96
CA ILE A 132 22.11 -6.15 -0.99
C ILE A 132 20.68 -6.69 -0.96
N TYR A 133 20.29 -7.28 0.17
CA TYR A 133 18.91 -7.72 0.36
C TYR A 133 17.98 -6.53 0.59
N ARG A 134 18.36 -5.63 1.50
CA ARG A 134 17.60 -4.42 1.79
C ARG A 134 18.53 -3.34 2.31
N ALA A 135 18.50 -2.17 1.69
CA ALA A 135 19.22 -1.00 2.18
C ALA A 135 18.50 0.29 1.77
N PHE A 136 18.64 1.32 2.59
CA PHE A 136 18.14 2.65 2.28
C PHE A 136 19.19 3.72 2.52
N ASP A 137 19.54 4.44 1.47
CA ASP A 137 20.43 5.59 1.55
C ASP A 137 19.61 6.86 1.79
N VAL A 138 19.81 7.45 2.97
CA VAL A 138 19.08 8.64 3.41
C VAL A 138 19.51 9.91 2.67
N ASN A 139 20.70 9.92 2.07
CA ASN A 139 21.22 11.08 1.33
C ASN A 139 20.73 11.05 -0.12
N THR A 140 20.93 9.91 -0.80
CA THR A 140 20.53 9.76 -2.22
C THR A 140 19.06 9.37 -2.41
N LYS A 141 18.36 9.02 -1.32
CA LYS A 141 16.97 8.51 -1.32
C LYS A 141 16.82 7.25 -2.18
N ILE A 142 17.88 6.47 -2.31
CA ILE A 142 17.88 5.20 -3.03
C ILE A 142 17.50 4.09 -2.05
N PHE A 143 16.41 3.40 -2.35
CA PHE A 143 16.02 2.17 -1.69
C PHE A 143 16.45 0.97 -2.54
N THR A 144 17.28 0.09 -2.00
CA THR A 144 17.66 -1.16 -2.67
C THR A 144 16.93 -2.32 -2.01
N TYR A 145 16.29 -3.15 -2.83
CA TYR A 145 15.61 -4.37 -2.38
C TYR A 145 15.91 -5.51 -3.36
N ARG A 146 16.48 -6.59 -2.84
CA ARG A 146 16.90 -7.79 -3.60
C ARG A 146 17.73 -7.42 -4.83
N GLY A 147 18.72 -6.56 -4.63
CA GLY A 147 19.63 -6.11 -5.67
C GLY A 147 19.07 -5.14 -6.70
N ILE A 148 17.82 -4.69 -6.56
CA ILE A 148 17.23 -3.66 -7.42
C ILE A 148 17.17 -2.35 -6.65
N SER A 149 17.74 -1.29 -7.23
CA SER A 149 17.74 0.05 -6.65
C SER A 149 16.62 0.91 -7.23
N TYR A 150 15.85 1.53 -6.34
CA TYR A 150 14.74 2.43 -6.64
C TYR A 150 15.07 3.82 -6.13
N ASN A 151 15.09 4.81 -7.02
CA ASN A 151 15.16 6.21 -6.62
C ASN A 151 13.77 6.64 -6.12
N LEU A 152 13.61 6.78 -4.80
CA LEU A 152 12.31 7.10 -4.22
C LEU A 152 11.82 8.49 -4.59
N GLU A 153 12.71 9.47 -4.73
CA GLU A 153 12.30 10.83 -5.11
C GLU A 153 11.66 10.84 -6.50
N ALA A 154 12.32 10.22 -7.48
CA ALA A 154 11.78 10.07 -8.83
C ALA A 154 10.47 9.26 -8.83
N LEU A 155 10.38 8.24 -7.99
CA LEU A 155 9.20 7.39 -7.86
C LEU A 155 8.01 8.15 -7.27
N LEU A 156 8.22 8.86 -6.16
CA LEU A 156 7.20 9.67 -5.49
C LEU A 156 6.73 10.80 -6.39
N LYS A 157 7.62 11.41 -7.20
CA LYS A 157 7.22 12.40 -8.21
C LYS A 157 6.29 11.79 -9.26
N ALA A 158 6.58 10.58 -9.74
CA ALA A 158 5.72 9.88 -10.69
C ALA A 158 4.36 9.48 -10.10
N ILE A 159 4.34 9.11 -8.82
CA ILE A 159 3.10 8.81 -8.07
C ILE A 159 2.28 10.08 -7.86
N ALA A 160 2.92 11.20 -7.53
CA ALA A 160 2.25 12.49 -7.37
C ALA A 160 1.59 12.96 -8.68
N ASP A 161 2.25 12.80 -9.83
CA ASP A 161 1.64 13.10 -11.13
C ASP A 161 0.40 12.22 -11.40
N VAL A 162 0.48 10.92 -11.12
CA VAL A 162 -0.68 10.02 -11.21
C VAL A 162 -1.78 10.44 -10.24
N SER A 163 -1.45 10.72 -8.97
CA SER A 163 -2.41 11.15 -7.94
C SER A 163 -3.15 12.43 -8.36
N ASN A 164 -2.44 13.42 -8.90
CA ASN A 164 -3.02 14.66 -9.39
C ASN A 164 -4.03 14.42 -10.52
N ARG A 165 -3.65 13.61 -11.52
CA ARG A 165 -4.54 13.26 -12.65
C ARG A 165 -5.76 12.47 -12.17
N VAL A 166 -5.54 11.52 -11.28
CA VAL A 166 -6.61 10.71 -10.67
C VAL A 166 -7.58 11.59 -9.89
N ASN A 167 -7.10 12.53 -9.08
CA ASN A 167 -7.95 13.45 -8.32
C ASN A 167 -8.80 14.34 -9.25
N GLN A 168 -8.22 14.86 -10.34
CA GLN A 168 -8.97 15.65 -11.33
C GLN A 168 -10.11 14.85 -11.97
N ILE A 169 -9.87 13.57 -12.31
CA ILE A 169 -10.91 12.69 -12.86
C ILE A 169 -11.91 12.27 -11.78
N HIS A 170 -11.44 11.96 -10.56
CA HIS A 170 -12.28 11.51 -9.45
C HIS A 170 -13.33 12.55 -9.07
N VAL A 171 -12.96 13.82 -8.98
CA VAL A 171 -13.90 14.93 -8.70
C VAL A 171 -14.98 15.05 -9.79
N ARG A 172 -14.63 14.83 -11.06
CA ARG A 172 -15.59 14.88 -12.18
C ARG A 172 -16.54 13.69 -12.18
N LEU A 173 -16.08 12.52 -11.77
CA LEU A 173 -16.88 11.29 -11.76
C LEU A 173 -17.79 11.18 -10.53
N PHE A 174 -17.41 11.77 -9.39
CA PHE A 174 -18.12 11.64 -8.12
C PHE A 174 -18.38 13.00 -7.43
N PRO A 175 -19.02 13.97 -8.10
CA PRO A 175 -19.21 15.32 -7.55
C PRO A 175 -20.05 15.32 -6.27
N ASP A 176 -21.08 14.47 -6.19
CA ASP A 176 -22.00 14.42 -5.05
C ASP A 176 -21.37 13.82 -3.78
N GLN A 177 -20.33 13.00 -3.94
CA GLN A 177 -19.58 12.39 -2.83
C GLN A 177 -18.46 13.31 -2.31
N TRP A 178 -18.25 14.46 -2.96
CA TRP A 178 -17.19 15.43 -2.68
C TRP A 178 -17.72 16.74 -2.10
N LYS A 179 -18.96 16.76 -1.60
CA LYS A 179 -19.34 17.80 -0.64
C LYS A 179 -18.44 17.62 0.56
N GLU A 180 -17.48 18.53 0.71
CA GLU A 180 -16.77 18.69 1.97
C GLU A 180 -17.85 18.66 3.06
N VAL A 181 -17.67 17.82 4.06
CA VAL A 181 -18.41 18.00 5.30
C VAL A 181 -17.89 19.33 5.81
N THR A 182 -18.52 20.42 5.40
CA THR A 182 -18.34 21.72 6.04
C THR A 182 -18.65 21.45 7.49
N ASP A 183 -17.73 21.82 8.38
CA ASP A 183 -17.87 21.73 9.84
C ASP A 183 -19.06 22.56 10.41
N GLU A 184 -20.05 22.89 9.58
CA GLU A 184 -21.23 23.70 9.86
C GLU A 184 -22.55 22.90 9.82
N GLU A 185 -22.54 21.57 9.90
CA GLU A 185 -23.70 20.86 10.44
C GLU A 185 -23.48 20.64 11.94
N PRO A 186 -24.11 21.44 12.83
CA PRO A 186 -24.08 21.13 14.25
C PRO A 186 -24.66 19.73 14.42
N ALA A 187 -23.91 18.87 15.12
CA ALA A 187 -24.35 17.54 15.48
C ALA A 187 -25.81 17.60 15.96
N PRO A 188 -26.72 16.74 15.45
CA PRO A 188 -28.10 16.74 15.91
C PRO A 188 -28.07 16.57 17.43
N GLU A 189 -28.64 17.54 18.15
CA GLU A 189 -28.75 17.51 19.60
C GLU A 189 -29.27 16.14 20.03
N PRO A 190 -28.70 15.51 21.07
CA PRO A 190 -29.24 14.26 21.57
C PRO A 190 -30.66 14.52 22.06
N GLU A 191 -31.64 14.02 21.29
CA GLU A 191 -33.04 13.93 21.72
C GLU A 191 -33.04 13.32 23.11
N LYS A 192 -33.49 14.11 24.10
CA LYS A 192 -33.77 13.64 25.46
C LYS A 192 -34.83 12.54 25.36
N LYS A 193 -34.40 11.28 25.19
CA LYS A 193 -35.27 10.13 25.34
C LYS A 193 -35.71 10.06 26.81
N ALA A 194 -36.96 10.44 27.00
CA ALA A 194 -37.71 10.31 28.24
C ALA A 194 -37.53 8.91 28.85
N ALA A 195 -37.39 8.89 30.17
CA ALA A 195 -37.14 7.70 30.96
C ALA A 195 -38.11 6.54 30.64
N PRO A 196 -37.63 5.28 30.60
CA PRO A 196 -38.49 4.13 30.35
C PRO A 196 -39.42 3.87 31.53
N LYS A 197 -40.73 3.96 31.28
CA LYS A 197 -41.79 3.44 32.17
C LYS A 197 -41.59 1.93 32.37
N LYS A 198 -41.47 1.51 33.63
CA LYS A 198 -41.50 0.10 34.06
C LYS A 198 -42.77 -0.57 33.55
N VAL A 199 -42.63 -1.64 32.78
CA VAL A 199 -43.71 -2.60 32.50
C VAL A 199 -43.25 -3.99 32.92
N ALA A 200 -44.08 -4.65 33.72
CA ALA A 200 -43.84 -5.92 34.40
C ALA A 200 -43.58 -7.12 33.45
N PRO A 201 -42.85 -8.16 33.90
CA PRO A 201 -42.43 -9.26 33.04
C PRO A 201 -43.56 -10.30 32.84
N LYS A 202 -43.87 -10.61 31.58
CA LYS A 202 -44.63 -11.81 31.21
C LYS A 202 -43.68 -12.90 30.71
N LYS A 203 -43.77 -14.06 31.36
CA LYS A 203 -42.99 -15.29 31.17
C LYS A 203 -42.93 -15.75 29.71
N THR A 204 -41.74 -16.10 29.23
CA THR A 204 -41.57 -16.93 28.02
C THR A 204 -40.77 -18.19 28.32
N LYS A 205 -41.31 -19.30 27.80
CA LYS A 205 -40.89 -20.68 27.96
C LYS A 205 -39.52 -20.94 27.33
N ALA A 206 -38.71 -21.72 28.02
CA ALA A 206 -37.43 -22.25 27.56
C ALA A 206 -37.60 -23.30 26.45
N ARG A 207 -36.73 -23.26 25.42
CA ARG A 207 -36.41 -24.44 24.62
C ARG A 207 -34.93 -24.48 24.22
N LYS A 208 -34.20 -25.31 25.00
CA LYS A 208 -33.06 -26.20 24.69
C LYS A 208 -31.98 -25.74 23.68
N LYS A 209 -30.77 -25.53 24.20
CA LYS A 209 -29.49 -25.78 23.49
C LYS A 209 -28.98 -27.20 23.81
N ALA A 210 -28.40 -27.84 22.80
CA ALA A 210 -27.76 -29.15 22.82
C ALA A 210 -26.45 -29.17 23.65
N PRO A 211 -26.01 -30.33 24.18
CA PRO A 211 -24.88 -30.42 25.09
C PRO A 211 -23.52 -30.54 24.38
N ALA A 212 -22.53 -29.85 24.95
CA ALA A 212 -21.11 -30.01 24.68
C ALA A 212 -20.57 -31.30 25.33
N LYS A 213 -19.76 -32.07 24.58
CA LYS A 213 -18.98 -33.20 25.10
C LYS A 213 -17.85 -32.67 26.00
N LYS A 214 -17.86 -33.08 27.28
CA LYS A 214 -16.71 -32.96 28.20
C LYS A 214 -15.80 -34.18 28.03
N ALA A 215 -14.51 -33.91 27.93
CA ALA A 215 -13.45 -34.82 28.28
C ALA A 215 -13.41 -35.02 29.80
N THR A 216 -13.16 -36.25 30.25
CA THR A 216 -12.72 -36.55 31.62
C THR A 216 -11.63 -37.62 31.57
N ALA A 217 -10.56 -37.32 32.29
CA ALA A 217 -9.38 -38.14 32.47
C ALA A 217 -9.56 -39.18 33.59
N LYS A 218 -8.74 -40.24 33.51
CA LYS A 218 -8.14 -41.08 34.55
C LYS A 218 -9.04 -41.76 35.61
N LYS A 219 -9.01 -43.10 35.60
CA LYS A 219 -8.28 -43.88 36.60
C LYS A 219 -7.69 -45.12 35.96
#